data_AF-G4HJL8-F1
#
_entry.id   AF-G4HJL8-F1
#
_cell.length_a   1.000
_cell.length_b   1.000
_cell.length_c   1.000
_cell.angle_alpha   90.00
_cell.angle_beta   90.00
_cell.angle_gamma   90.00
#
_symmetry.space_group_name_H-M   'P 1'
#
loop_
_entity.id
_entity.type
_entity.pdbx_description
1 polymer ?
#
loop_
_entity_poly.entity_id
_entity_poly.type
_entity_poly.pdbx_seq_one_letter_code
_entity_poly.pdbx_strand_id
1 'polypeptide(L)'
;MMVHYLYSDTGAFSDHHEHGAHSDAYSFSFEGDWAGLLLLLLCIGVYVAAALTTHRHHRSWPLHRYLSWTAGILCVMLSVAGPLARSSHQSFQNHMLVHLLLGMLAPILIAYAKPVTLLLRAMPVPSARKLSRVLKSKAVHMIVHPWVAAIWNIGGMWLLYMTDLFHLMHQYRLLYAVIHFHLFAAGYLFTISILYIDLTSRRHSFRNRAITLILAAAGHSILSKAIYAYPPVGVPREAAEQGGMLMYYGGGAVELVLMFALCAHWFKSVSPSPRSKKVLHRSGIS
;
A
#
# COMPACT_ATOMS: atom_id res chain seq x y z
N MET A 1 -12.04 -36.51 -66.61
CA MET A 1 -11.45 -35.55 -67.57
C MET A 1 -11.99 -34.17 -67.21
N MET A 2 -11.24 -33.44 -66.37
CA MET A 2 -10.67 -32.11 -66.69
C MET A 2 -11.71 -31.07 -67.12
N VAL A 3 -12.09 -30.13 -66.26
CA VAL A 3 -11.45 -28.80 -65.99
C VAL A 3 -11.88 -27.76 -67.04
N HIS A 4 -12.41 -26.62 -66.57
CA HIS A 4 -12.22 -25.23 -67.04
C HIS A 4 -13.34 -24.36 -66.40
N TYR A 5 -13.13 -23.66 -65.28
CA TYR A 5 -12.47 -22.34 -65.13
C TYR A 5 -12.87 -21.29 -66.17
N LEU A 6 -13.51 -20.21 -65.69
CA LEU A 6 -13.44 -18.77 -66.05
C LEU A 6 -14.74 -18.11 -65.53
N TYR A 7 -14.74 -17.47 -64.36
CA TYR A 7 -14.36 -16.06 -64.12
C TYR A 7 -15.19 -15.06 -64.92
N SER A 8 -16.27 -14.56 -64.31
CA SER A 8 -16.69 -13.16 -64.45
C SER A 8 -17.54 -12.75 -63.25
N ASP A 9 -16.96 -11.83 -62.49
CA ASP A 9 -17.54 -11.01 -61.42
C ASP A 9 -18.94 -10.47 -61.73
N THR A 10 -19.82 -10.45 -60.72
CA THR A 10 -20.29 -9.21 -60.06
C THR A 10 -21.53 -9.50 -59.20
N GLY A 11 -21.46 -9.12 -57.92
CA GLY A 11 -22.64 -8.78 -57.12
C GLY A 11 -22.92 -9.68 -55.92
N ALA A 12 -22.48 -9.17 -54.76
CA ALA A 12 -23.06 -9.44 -53.44
C ALA A 12 -22.74 -10.79 -52.75
N PHE A 13 -21.61 -10.84 -52.04
CA PHE A 13 -21.60 -11.29 -50.64
C PHE A 13 -20.29 -10.93 -49.91
N SER A 14 -20.44 -10.48 -48.66
CA SER A 14 -19.45 -10.27 -47.60
C SER A 14 -18.33 -9.25 -47.83
N ASP A 15 -18.59 -8.06 -47.28
CA ASP A 15 -17.64 -6.98 -47.05
C ASP A 15 -16.39 -7.41 -46.27
N HIS A 16 -15.32 -6.76 -46.69
CA HIS A 16 -14.00 -6.72 -46.13
C HIS A 16 -13.92 -6.14 -44.71
N HIS A 17 -12.80 -6.50 -44.07
CA HIS A 17 -11.97 -5.69 -43.16
C HIS A 17 -11.89 -6.19 -41.73
N GLU A 18 -10.78 -6.89 -41.49
CA GLU A 18 -10.05 -6.85 -40.23
C GLU A 18 -9.86 -5.39 -39.79
N HIS A 19 -10.65 -4.94 -38.83
CA HIS A 19 -10.39 -3.71 -38.10
C HIS A 19 -10.79 -3.86 -36.63
N GLY A 20 -9.83 -3.54 -35.77
CA GLY A 20 -10.12 -3.15 -34.40
C GLY A 20 -10.07 -4.29 -33.38
N ALA A 21 -8.90 -4.91 -33.23
CA ALA A 21 -8.43 -5.13 -31.88
C ALA A 21 -8.55 -3.77 -31.16
N HIS A 22 -9.56 -3.62 -30.30
CA HIS A 22 -9.67 -2.53 -29.34
C HIS A 22 -8.57 -2.73 -28.30
N SER A 23 -7.32 -2.55 -28.75
CA SER A 23 -6.24 -2.05 -27.93
C SER A 23 -6.55 -0.59 -27.62
N ASP A 24 -7.58 -0.36 -26.81
CA ASP A 24 -7.73 0.88 -26.04
C ASP A 24 -6.68 0.82 -24.92
N ALA A 25 -5.42 0.81 -25.36
CA ALA A 25 -4.25 0.96 -24.53
C ALA A 25 -4.29 2.37 -23.97
N TYR A 26 -4.85 2.50 -22.76
CA TYR A 26 -4.53 3.49 -21.75
C TYR A 26 -3.92 4.79 -22.31
N SER A 27 -4.73 5.56 -23.05
CA SER A 27 -4.28 6.84 -23.59
C SER A 27 -4.03 7.80 -22.42
N PHE A 28 -2.76 7.98 -22.10
CA PHE A 28 -2.23 8.95 -21.15
C PHE A 28 -2.70 10.36 -21.56
N SER A 29 -3.80 10.84 -20.98
CA SER A 29 -4.33 12.16 -21.29
C SER A 29 -3.49 13.20 -20.58
N PHE A 30 -2.67 13.87 -21.40
CA PHE A 30 -1.53 14.71 -21.08
C PHE A 30 -1.85 15.99 -20.28
N GLU A 31 -3.12 16.34 -20.03
CA GLU A 31 -3.45 17.66 -19.43
C GLU A 31 -3.54 17.67 -17.90
N GLY A 32 -3.65 16.51 -17.24
CA GLY A 32 -3.73 16.38 -15.77
C GLY A 32 -2.57 15.65 -15.09
N ASP A 33 -1.75 14.91 -15.85
CA ASP A 33 -0.73 14.00 -15.30
C ASP A 33 0.57 14.69 -14.87
N TRP A 34 0.89 15.87 -15.44
CA TRP A 34 2.15 16.57 -15.11
C TRP A 34 2.22 17.00 -13.66
N ALA A 35 1.13 17.49 -13.09
CA ALA A 35 1.09 17.88 -11.67
C ALA A 35 1.35 16.67 -10.76
N GLY A 36 0.79 15.51 -11.13
CA GLY A 36 1.06 14.25 -10.45
C GLY A 36 2.52 13.82 -10.57
N LEU A 37 3.05 13.78 -11.79
CA LEU A 37 4.46 13.43 -12.03
C LEU A 37 5.42 14.38 -11.33
N LEU A 38 5.14 15.68 -11.32
CA LEU A 38 5.92 16.69 -10.58
C LEU A 38 5.87 16.43 -9.08
N LEU A 39 4.71 16.09 -8.51
CA LEU A 39 4.59 15.74 -7.09
C LEU A 39 5.35 14.44 -6.76
N LEU A 40 5.29 13.44 -7.63
CA LEU A 40 6.06 12.19 -7.51
C LEU A 40 7.57 12.47 -7.50
N LEU A 41 8.05 13.21 -8.49
CA LEU A 41 9.46 13.59 -8.62
C LEU A 41 9.91 14.46 -7.44
N LEU A 42 9.06 15.36 -6.96
CA LEU A 42 9.35 16.18 -5.79
C LEU A 42 9.49 15.31 -4.53
N CYS A 43 8.53 14.41 -4.27
CA CYS A 43 8.57 13.54 -3.09
C CYS A 43 9.77 12.58 -3.13
N ILE A 44 10.13 12.05 -4.31
CA ILE A 44 11.33 11.24 -4.50
C ILE A 44 12.59 12.09 -4.30
N GLY A 45 12.65 13.27 -4.93
CA GLY A 45 13.78 14.19 -4.89
C GLY A 45 14.07 14.69 -3.48
N VAL A 46 13.06 15.06 -2.70
CA VAL A 46 13.20 15.49 -1.30
C VAL A 46 13.78 14.36 -0.44
N TYR A 47 13.31 13.13 -0.60
CA TYR A 47 13.82 11.99 0.16
C TYR A 47 15.27 11.65 -0.22
N VAL A 48 15.58 11.64 -1.52
CA VAL A 48 16.94 11.40 -2.01
C VAL A 48 17.87 12.50 -1.52
N ALA A 49 17.48 13.78 -1.63
CA ALA A 49 18.26 14.91 -1.15
C ALA A 49 18.49 14.84 0.37
N ALA A 50 17.47 14.50 1.16
CA ALA A 50 17.58 14.31 2.60
C ALA A 50 18.52 13.14 2.97
N ALA A 51 18.49 12.06 2.20
CA ALA A 51 19.36 10.90 2.40
C ALA A 51 20.82 11.19 2.02
N LEU A 52 21.06 11.94 0.94
CA LEU A 52 22.38 12.37 0.51
C LEU A 52 23.00 13.41 1.47
N THR A 53 22.22 14.36 1.98
CA THR A 53 22.70 15.29 3.02
C THR A 53 23.05 14.57 4.31
N THR A 54 22.26 13.57 4.69
CA THR A 54 22.54 12.72 5.86
C THR A 54 23.80 11.86 5.69
N HIS A 55 24.12 11.42 4.45
CA HIS A 55 25.32 10.64 4.15
C HIS A 55 26.62 11.36 4.52
N ARG A 56 26.64 12.70 4.51
CA ARG A 56 27.83 13.48 4.86
C ARG A 56 28.18 13.43 6.35
N HIS A 57 27.19 13.18 7.22
CA HIS A 57 27.37 13.21 8.68
C HIS A 57 27.12 11.85 9.37
N HIS A 58 26.54 10.87 8.67
CA HIS A 58 26.15 9.58 9.23
C HIS A 58 26.43 8.41 8.27
N ARG A 59 26.38 7.17 8.77
CA ARG A 59 26.53 5.95 7.96
C ARG A 59 25.63 5.96 6.71
N SER A 60 26.15 5.41 5.62
CA SER A 60 25.48 5.27 4.33
C SER A 60 24.07 4.69 4.47
N TRP A 61 23.09 5.37 3.85
CA TRP A 61 21.71 4.90 3.81
C TRP A 61 21.60 3.73 2.82
N PRO A 62 20.99 2.59 3.21
CA PRO A 62 21.03 1.40 2.38
C PRO A 62 20.11 1.52 1.15
N LEU A 63 20.56 1.00 0.01
CA LEU A 63 19.88 1.13 -1.29
C LEU A 63 18.42 0.64 -1.28
N HIS A 64 18.13 -0.44 -0.54
CA HIS A 64 16.78 -0.98 -0.42
C HIS A 64 15.75 0.04 0.08
N ARG A 65 16.15 1.04 0.90
CA ARG A 65 15.21 2.06 1.40
C ARG A 65 14.82 3.09 0.35
N TYR A 66 15.72 3.39 -0.59
CA TYR A 66 15.39 4.23 -1.74
C TYR A 66 14.41 3.53 -2.66
N LEU A 67 14.64 2.24 -2.92
CA LEU A 67 13.73 1.42 -3.72
C LEU A 67 12.35 1.30 -3.05
N SER A 68 12.29 1.06 -1.74
CA SER A 68 11.01 1.03 -1.02
C SER A 68 10.29 2.38 -1.04
N TRP A 69 11.01 3.50 -0.89
CA TRP A 69 10.40 4.84 -0.95
C TRP A 69 9.81 5.14 -2.33
N THR A 70 10.61 4.92 -3.38
CA THR A 70 10.20 5.16 -4.77
C THR A 70 9.03 4.29 -5.17
N ALA A 71 9.08 2.98 -4.86
CA ALA A 71 7.98 2.05 -5.11
C ALA A 71 6.71 2.43 -4.32
N GLY A 72 6.87 2.86 -3.06
CA GLY A 72 5.74 3.29 -2.22
C GLY A 72 5.05 4.55 -2.76
N ILE A 73 5.81 5.58 -3.14
CA ILE A 73 5.26 6.78 -3.79
C ILE A 73 4.60 6.42 -5.12
N LEU A 74 5.25 5.56 -5.91
CA LEU A 74 4.67 5.12 -7.18
C LEU A 74 3.29 4.48 -6.97
N CYS A 75 3.14 3.63 -5.95
CA CYS A 75 1.84 3.06 -5.58
C CYS A 75 0.82 4.14 -5.22
N VAL A 76 1.18 5.12 -4.37
CA VAL A 76 0.29 6.24 -4.01
C VAL A 76 -0.14 7.02 -5.26
N MET A 77 0.80 7.30 -6.15
CA MET A 77 0.59 8.11 -7.34
C MET A 77 -0.30 7.41 -8.35
N LEU A 78 -0.07 6.11 -8.57
CA LEU A 78 -0.94 5.28 -9.39
C LEU A 78 -2.38 5.24 -8.83
N SER A 79 -2.52 5.20 -7.50
CA SER A 79 -3.81 5.17 -6.83
C SER A 79 -4.57 6.50 -6.81
N VAL A 80 -3.88 7.65 -6.73
CA VAL A 80 -4.51 8.97 -6.52
C VAL A 80 -4.62 9.79 -7.80
N ALA A 81 -3.59 9.76 -8.64
CA ALA A 81 -3.50 10.63 -9.82
C ALA A 81 -3.33 9.85 -11.14
N GLY A 82 -3.11 8.53 -11.07
CA GLY A 82 -2.85 7.70 -12.24
C GLY A 82 -4.10 7.29 -13.04
N PRO A 83 -3.90 6.56 -14.16
CA PRO A 83 -5.00 6.01 -14.96
C PRO A 83 -5.91 5.09 -14.15
N LEU A 84 -5.36 4.38 -13.16
CA LEU A 84 -6.11 3.54 -12.22
C LEU A 84 -7.13 4.33 -11.39
N ALA A 85 -6.81 5.57 -10.99
CA ALA A 85 -7.76 6.42 -10.27
C ALA A 85 -8.97 6.77 -11.13
N ARG A 86 -8.74 7.08 -12.42
CA ARG A 86 -9.81 7.40 -13.38
C ARG A 86 -10.67 6.17 -13.68
N SER A 87 -10.04 5.02 -13.86
CA SER A 87 -10.72 3.74 -14.08
C SER A 87 -11.41 3.20 -12.82
N SER A 88 -11.05 3.67 -11.62
CA SER A 88 -11.68 3.26 -10.36
C SER A 88 -13.12 3.76 -10.20
N HIS A 89 -13.47 4.86 -10.86
CA HIS A 89 -14.83 5.39 -10.87
C HIS A 89 -15.80 4.57 -11.74
N GLN A 90 -15.26 3.78 -12.68
CA GLN A 90 -16.04 3.03 -13.66
C GLN A 90 -16.09 1.53 -13.35
N SER A 91 -15.10 1.00 -12.62
CA SER A 91 -15.03 -0.42 -12.27
C SER A 91 -14.67 -0.61 -10.80
N PHE A 92 -15.53 -1.36 -10.10
CA PHE A 92 -15.33 -1.77 -8.72
C PHE A 92 -14.03 -2.59 -8.54
N GLN A 93 -13.64 -3.39 -9.54
CA GLN A 93 -12.40 -4.15 -9.53
C GLN A 93 -11.17 -3.21 -9.47
N ASN A 94 -11.18 -2.13 -10.26
CA ASN A 94 -10.11 -1.13 -10.22
C ASN A 94 -10.11 -0.37 -8.89
N HIS A 95 -11.27 -0.11 -8.31
CA HIS A 95 -11.37 0.46 -6.96
C HIS A 95 -10.72 -0.46 -5.90
N MET A 96 -10.95 -1.78 -5.96
CA MET A 96 -10.27 -2.74 -5.08
C MET A 96 -8.75 -2.74 -5.29
N LEU A 97 -8.28 -2.60 -6.53
CA LEU A 97 -6.85 -2.53 -6.81
C LEU A 97 -6.22 -1.24 -6.22
N VAL A 98 -6.88 -0.10 -6.40
CA VAL A 98 -6.48 1.18 -5.79
C VAL A 98 -6.43 1.05 -4.27
N HIS A 99 -7.44 0.40 -3.68
CA HIS A 99 -7.50 0.12 -2.25
C HIS A 99 -6.31 -0.72 -1.76
N LEU A 100 -5.97 -1.82 -2.44
CA LEU A 100 -4.84 -2.67 -2.07
C LEU A 100 -3.50 -1.93 -2.20
N LEU A 101 -3.31 -1.20 -3.30
CA LEU A 101 -2.09 -0.43 -3.54
C LEU A 101 -1.91 0.69 -2.51
N LEU A 102 -2.96 1.47 -2.25
CA LEU A 102 -2.90 2.64 -1.38
C LEU A 102 -3.01 2.29 0.11
N GLY A 103 -3.88 1.35 0.45
CA GLY A 103 -4.21 0.98 1.83
C GLY A 103 -3.29 -0.07 2.44
N MET A 104 -2.64 -0.90 1.62
CA MET A 104 -1.80 -2.00 2.15
C MET A 104 -0.37 -1.95 1.64
N LEU A 105 -0.16 -1.90 0.32
CA LEU A 105 1.20 -2.01 -0.25
C LEU A 105 2.04 -0.74 -0.03
N ALA A 106 1.51 0.43 -0.39
CA ALA A 106 2.22 1.70 -0.24
C ALA A 106 2.62 1.98 1.21
N PRO A 107 1.76 1.77 2.23
CA PRO A 107 2.13 1.99 3.61
C PRO A 107 3.26 1.09 4.10
N ILE A 108 3.30 -0.18 3.66
CA ILE A 108 4.39 -1.12 3.99
C ILE A 108 5.72 -0.63 3.40
N LEU A 109 5.72 -0.27 2.13
CA LEU A 109 6.91 0.22 1.42
C LEU A 109 7.43 1.53 2.03
N ILE A 110 6.53 2.47 2.30
CA ILE A 110 6.87 3.76 2.91
C ILE A 110 7.37 3.57 4.34
N ALA A 111 6.73 2.72 5.14
CA ALA A 111 7.23 2.41 6.48
C ALA A 111 8.64 1.80 6.44
N TYR A 112 8.90 0.88 5.50
CA TYR A 112 10.21 0.23 5.36
C TYR A 112 11.33 1.21 4.96
N ALA A 113 10.99 2.27 4.22
CA ALA A 113 11.90 3.34 3.85
C ALA A 113 12.40 4.18 5.06
N LYS A 114 11.78 4.06 6.23
CA LYS A 114 12.15 4.80 7.45
C LYS A 114 12.17 6.34 7.29
N PRO A 115 11.10 6.96 6.75
CA PRO A 115 11.09 8.39 6.43
C PRO A 115 11.20 9.27 7.68
N VAL A 116 10.61 8.86 8.80
CA VAL A 116 10.66 9.64 10.04
C VAL A 116 12.07 9.63 10.62
N THR A 117 12.77 8.49 10.56
CA THR A 117 14.19 8.42 10.94
C THR A 117 15.04 9.33 10.07
N LEU A 118 14.77 9.38 8.76
CA LEU A 118 15.51 10.24 7.84
C LEU A 118 15.26 11.72 8.14
N LEU A 119 14.00 12.10 8.34
CA LEU A 119 13.61 13.46 8.69
C LEU A 119 14.27 13.93 9.99
N LEU A 120 14.32 13.07 11.01
CA LEU A 120 15.00 13.38 12.28
C LEU A 120 16.52 13.53 12.14
N ARG A 121 17.14 12.86 11.16
CA ARG A 121 18.59 12.99 10.87
C ARG A 121 18.92 14.23 10.04
N ALA A 122 18.03 14.62 9.13
CA ALA A 122 18.19 15.79 8.29
C ALA A 122 17.91 17.11 9.05
N MET A 123 17.15 17.07 10.15
CA MET A 123 16.83 18.25 10.95
C MET A 123 17.89 18.63 11.99
N PRO A 124 18.02 19.93 12.33
CA PRO A 124 18.82 20.38 13.46
C PRO A 124 18.39 19.71 14.78
N VAL A 125 19.36 19.38 15.63
CA VAL A 125 19.17 18.72 16.94
C VAL A 125 18.04 19.32 17.80
N PRO A 126 17.89 20.65 17.96
CA PRO A 126 16.80 21.21 18.78
C PRO A 126 15.40 20.92 18.20
N SER A 127 15.23 20.98 16.88
CA SER A 127 13.96 20.66 16.19
C SER A 127 13.69 19.15 16.22
N ALA A 128 14.72 18.33 15.99
CA ALA A 128 14.62 16.87 16.10
C ALA A 128 14.19 16.43 17.51
N ARG A 129 14.69 17.09 18.57
CA ARG A 129 14.28 16.84 19.97
C ARG A 129 12.83 17.25 20.24
N LYS A 130 12.34 18.35 19.65
CA LYS A 130 10.93 18.77 19.77
C LYS A 130 10.02 17.74 19.09
N LEU A 131 10.32 17.36 17.84
CA LEU A 131 9.54 16.37 17.11
C LEU A 131 9.56 15.01 17.82
N SER A 132 10.73 14.55 18.28
CA SER A 132 10.83 13.31 19.04
C SER A 132 9.99 13.32 20.32
N ARG A 133 9.86 14.47 21.02
CA ARG A 133 8.96 14.60 22.18
C ARG A 133 7.50 14.46 21.79
N VAL A 134 7.08 15.08 20.68
CA VAL A 134 5.70 14.95 20.17
C VAL A 134 5.40 13.50 19.79
N LEU A 135 6.31 12.84 19.09
CA LEU A 135 6.18 11.42 18.71
C LEU A 135 6.17 10.47 19.92
N LYS A 136 6.74 10.89 21.05
CA LYS A 136 6.73 10.15 22.33
C LYS A 136 5.54 10.51 23.22
N SER A 137 4.64 11.39 22.79
CA SER A 137 3.47 11.77 23.56
C SER A 137 2.51 10.58 23.77
N LYS A 138 1.75 10.60 24.87
CA LYS A 138 0.76 9.56 25.18
C LYS A 138 -0.32 9.45 24.10
N ALA A 139 -0.72 10.57 23.49
CA ALA A 139 -1.71 10.60 22.42
C ALA A 139 -1.26 9.82 21.18
N VAL A 140 -0.04 10.10 20.69
CA VAL A 140 0.54 9.34 19.56
C VAL A 140 0.69 7.87 19.92
N HIS A 141 1.05 7.56 21.17
CA HIS A 141 1.20 6.18 21.62
C HIS A 141 -0.14 5.41 21.69
N MET A 142 -1.24 6.11 21.98
CA MET A 142 -2.58 5.53 21.97
C MET A 142 -3.03 5.22 20.54
N ILE A 143 -2.79 6.16 19.61
CA ILE A 143 -3.15 6.01 18.19
C ILE A 143 -2.33 4.88 17.54
N VAL A 144 -1.04 4.76 17.89
CA VAL A 144 -0.13 3.73 17.35
C VAL A 144 -0.26 2.39 18.11
N HIS A 145 -1.20 2.27 19.05
CA HIS A 145 -1.45 1.01 19.71
C HIS A 145 -2.00 -0.01 18.69
N PRO A 146 -1.45 -1.25 18.60
CA PRO A 146 -1.83 -2.20 17.54
C PRO A 146 -3.34 -2.43 17.43
N TRP A 147 -4.04 -2.54 18.56
CA TRP A 147 -5.49 -2.71 18.58
C TRP A 147 -6.25 -1.49 18.05
N VAL A 148 -5.81 -0.27 18.40
CA VAL A 148 -6.47 0.96 17.93
C VAL A 148 -6.24 1.12 16.44
N ALA A 149 -5.02 0.88 15.98
CA ALA A 149 -4.68 0.92 14.55
C ALA A 149 -5.46 -0.13 13.74
N ALA A 150 -5.63 -1.35 14.28
CA ALA A 150 -6.43 -2.39 13.64
C ALA A 150 -7.92 -2.01 13.57
N ILE A 151 -8.48 -1.43 14.63
CA ILE A 151 -9.87 -0.94 14.64
C ILE A 151 -10.05 0.18 13.62
N TRP A 152 -9.13 1.13 13.52
CA TRP A 152 -9.23 2.20 12.52
C TRP A 152 -9.10 1.71 11.09
N ASN A 153 -8.25 0.69 10.88
CA ASN A 153 -8.08 0.08 9.57
C ASN A 153 -9.34 -0.71 9.17
N ILE A 154 -9.73 -1.70 9.97
CA ILE A 154 -10.85 -2.60 9.62
C ILE A 154 -12.19 -1.94 9.82
N GLY A 155 -12.38 -1.19 10.90
CA GLY A 155 -13.61 -0.44 11.15
C GLY A 155 -13.85 0.60 10.06
N GLY A 156 -12.80 1.28 9.59
CA GLY A 156 -12.90 2.22 8.47
C GLY A 156 -13.34 1.53 7.18
N MET A 157 -12.76 0.37 6.86
CA MET A 157 -13.15 -0.42 5.68
C MET A 157 -14.58 -0.96 5.80
N TRP A 158 -14.95 -1.48 6.97
CA TRP A 158 -16.28 -2.01 7.21
C TRP A 158 -17.35 -0.93 7.05
N LEU A 159 -17.10 0.26 7.60
CA LEU A 159 -18.00 1.40 7.44
C LEU A 159 -18.11 1.80 5.96
N LEU A 160 -16.99 1.83 5.22
CA LEU A 160 -17.00 2.21 3.81
C LEU A 160 -17.87 1.30 2.94
N TYR A 161 -17.77 -0.02 3.14
CA TYR A 161 -18.44 -1.01 2.28
C TYR A 161 -19.83 -1.44 2.76
N MET A 162 -20.12 -1.34 4.05
CA MET A 162 -21.43 -1.71 4.61
C MET A 162 -22.40 -0.52 4.70
N THR A 163 -21.98 0.69 4.32
CA THR A 163 -22.84 1.88 4.32
C THR A 163 -22.83 2.55 2.94
N ASP A 164 -23.72 3.53 2.73
CA ASP A 164 -23.80 4.30 1.49
C ASP A 164 -22.59 5.20 1.24
N LEU A 165 -21.59 5.18 2.13
CA LEU A 165 -20.37 5.98 2.04
C LEU A 165 -19.58 5.67 0.76
N PHE A 166 -19.64 4.42 0.26
CA PHE A 166 -19.08 4.04 -1.04
C PHE A 166 -19.74 4.79 -2.21
N HIS A 167 -21.04 5.04 -2.15
CA HIS A 167 -21.73 5.81 -3.19
C HIS A 167 -21.43 7.31 -3.03
N LEU A 168 -21.49 7.81 -1.80
CA LEU A 168 -21.23 9.22 -1.48
C LEU A 168 -19.80 9.64 -1.85
N MET A 169 -18.80 8.76 -1.71
CA MET A 169 -17.43 9.09 -2.07
C MET A 169 -17.26 9.34 -3.57
N HIS A 170 -18.09 8.71 -4.42
CA HIS A 170 -18.05 8.92 -5.87
C HIS A 170 -18.77 10.21 -6.28
N GLN A 171 -19.67 10.73 -5.44
CA GLN A 171 -20.37 11.98 -5.67
C GLN A 171 -19.58 13.21 -5.21
N TYR A 172 -18.87 13.11 -4.08
CA TYR A 172 -18.19 14.25 -3.47
C TYR A 172 -16.65 14.09 -3.51
N ARG A 173 -15.96 14.95 -4.27
CA ARG A 173 -14.49 14.94 -4.37
C ARG A 173 -13.77 15.07 -3.03
N LEU A 174 -14.31 15.90 -2.13
CA LEU A 174 -13.72 16.08 -0.79
C LEU A 174 -13.81 14.78 0.02
N LEU A 175 -14.96 14.09 -0.05
CA LEU A 175 -15.17 12.83 0.65
C LEU A 175 -14.28 11.71 0.07
N TYR A 176 -14.14 11.67 -1.26
CA TYR A 176 -13.18 10.80 -1.95
C TYR A 176 -11.76 10.99 -1.38
N ALA A 177 -11.28 12.24 -1.32
CA ALA A 177 -9.95 12.54 -0.81
C ALA A 177 -9.78 12.16 0.67
N VAL A 178 -10.78 12.44 1.51
CA VAL A 178 -10.77 12.08 2.93
C VAL A 178 -10.72 10.57 3.14
N ILE A 179 -11.49 9.79 2.37
CA ILE A 179 -11.50 8.33 2.49
C ILE A 179 -10.17 7.72 2.01
N HIS A 180 -9.62 8.18 0.89
CA HIS A 180 -8.32 7.71 0.39
C HIS A 180 -7.20 8.08 1.36
N PHE A 181 -7.23 9.29 1.92
CA PHE A 181 -6.30 9.71 2.96
C PHE A 181 -6.43 8.85 4.23
N HIS A 182 -7.66 8.62 4.71
CA HIS A 182 -7.93 7.76 5.86
C HIS A 182 -7.42 6.33 5.61
N LEU A 183 -7.68 5.77 4.43
CA LEU A 183 -7.24 4.44 4.06
C LEU A 183 -5.71 4.31 4.11
N PHE A 184 -5.01 5.27 3.49
CA PHE A 184 -3.55 5.34 3.56
C PHE A 184 -3.04 5.51 4.99
N ALA A 185 -3.62 6.44 5.75
CA ALA A 185 -3.22 6.76 7.11
C ALA A 185 -3.43 5.58 8.06
N ALA A 186 -4.58 4.90 7.96
CA ALA A 186 -4.91 3.73 8.77
C ALA A 186 -3.98 2.55 8.43
N GLY A 187 -3.71 2.29 7.14
CA GLY A 187 -2.75 1.29 6.71
C GLY A 187 -1.31 1.56 7.18
N TYR A 188 -0.90 2.83 7.16
CA TYR A 188 0.41 3.26 7.65
C TYR A 188 0.53 3.11 9.16
N LEU A 189 -0.47 3.59 9.92
CA LEU A 189 -0.55 3.42 11.36
C LEU A 189 -0.56 1.95 11.77
N PHE A 190 -1.31 1.11 11.05
CA PHE A 190 -1.33 -0.33 11.26
C PHE A 190 0.06 -0.93 11.03
N THR A 191 0.69 -0.65 9.89
CA THR A 191 2.03 -1.14 9.54
C THR A 191 3.08 -0.76 10.58
N ILE A 192 3.16 0.52 10.97
CA ILE A 192 4.16 0.98 11.95
C ILE A 192 3.89 0.42 13.35
N SER A 193 2.62 0.21 13.72
CA SER A 193 2.25 -0.45 14.99
C SER A 193 2.64 -1.92 15.03
N ILE A 194 2.53 -2.62 13.88
CA ILE A 194 2.85 -4.04 13.75
C ILE A 194 4.34 -4.26 13.55
N LEU A 195 5.09 -3.43 12.81
CA LEU A 195 6.52 -3.66 12.55
C LEU A 195 7.45 -2.90 13.50
N TYR A 196 6.95 -1.90 14.24
CA TYR A 196 7.75 -0.98 15.06
C TYR A 196 8.93 -0.36 14.30
N ILE A 197 8.63 0.10 13.09
CA ILE A 197 9.59 0.86 12.31
C ILE A 197 9.45 2.34 12.73
N ASP A 198 10.58 2.99 13.00
CA ASP A 198 10.74 4.43 13.30
C ASP A 198 10.18 5.00 14.62
N LEU A 199 9.06 4.52 15.15
CA LEU A 199 8.48 5.00 16.42
C LEU A 199 8.85 4.06 17.56
N THR A 200 9.79 4.43 18.43
CA THR A 200 10.13 3.60 19.61
C THR A 200 10.21 4.40 20.90
N SER A 201 9.32 4.07 21.83
CA SER A 201 9.57 4.25 23.28
C SER A 201 9.00 3.14 24.16
N ARG A 202 7.96 2.39 23.76
CA ARG A 202 7.55 1.14 24.44
C ARG A 202 7.29 0.03 23.43
N ARG A 203 7.92 -1.12 23.63
CA ARG A 203 7.73 -2.31 22.78
C ARG A 203 6.60 -3.13 23.39
N HIS A 204 5.48 -3.28 22.69
CA HIS A 204 4.47 -4.28 23.06
C HIS A 204 5.00 -5.69 22.73
N SER A 205 4.56 -6.68 23.52
CA SER A 205 4.94 -8.08 23.35
C SER A 205 4.66 -8.55 21.93
N PHE A 206 5.56 -9.37 21.37
CA PHE A 206 5.39 -10.00 20.05
C PHE A 206 4.04 -10.69 19.94
N ARG A 207 3.59 -11.36 21.02
CA ARG A 207 2.30 -12.05 21.07
C ARG A 207 1.13 -11.11 20.76
N ASN A 208 1.10 -9.92 21.36
CA ASN A 208 0.01 -8.98 21.14
C ASN A 208 -0.04 -8.52 19.67
N ARG A 209 1.12 -8.25 19.07
CA ARG A 209 1.22 -7.85 17.66
C ARG A 209 0.78 -8.96 16.72
N ALA A 210 1.23 -10.19 16.99
CA ALA A 210 0.84 -11.35 16.20
C ALA A 210 -0.68 -11.59 16.28
N ILE A 211 -1.26 -11.53 17.48
CA ILE A 211 -2.72 -11.64 17.67
C ILE A 211 -3.45 -10.55 16.90
N THR A 212 -3.04 -9.29 17.06
CA THR A 212 -3.66 -8.17 16.32
C THR A 212 -3.56 -8.36 14.81
N LEU A 213 -2.41 -8.79 14.30
CA LEU A 213 -2.22 -9.04 12.88
C LEU A 213 -3.12 -10.17 12.36
N ILE A 214 -3.22 -11.28 13.09
CA ILE A 214 -4.08 -12.42 12.73
C ILE A 214 -5.55 -12.02 12.76
N LEU A 215 -6.00 -11.33 13.80
CA LEU A 215 -7.37 -10.84 13.88
C LEU A 215 -7.67 -9.83 12.78
N ALA A 216 -6.69 -9.00 12.44
CA ALA A 216 -6.85 -8.04 11.39
C ALA A 216 -7.00 -8.71 10.01
N ALA A 217 -6.11 -9.67 9.71
CA ALA A 217 -6.18 -10.49 8.51
C ALA A 217 -7.49 -11.27 8.41
N ALA A 218 -7.97 -11.81 9.52
CA ALA A 218 -9.27 -12.47 9.59
C ALA A 218 -10.42 -11.50 9.29
N GLY A 219 -10.42 -10.31 9.89
CA GLY A 219 -11.43 -9.29 9.64
C GLY A 219 -11.46 -8.81 8.18
N HIS A 220 -10.29 -8.60 7.58
CA HIS A 220 -10.16 -8.23 6.16
C HIS A 220 -10.62 -9.37 5.23
N SER A 221 -10.27 -10.61 5.55
CA SER A 221 -10.74 -11.81 4.84
C SER A 221 -12.25 -12.00 4.92
N ILE A 222 -12.85 -11.78 6.09
CA ILE A 222 -14.30 -11.85 6.30
C ILE A 222 -14.99 -10.76 5.49
N LEU A 223 -14.46 -9.53 5.51
CA LEU A 223 -15.00 -8.41 4.73
C LEU A 223 -14.95 -8.71 3.22
N SER A 224 -13.87 -9.32 2.73
CA SER A 224 -13.76 -9.74 1.32
C SER A 224 -14.84 -10.75 0.93
N LYS A 225 -15.10 -11.74 1.80
CA LYS A 225 -16.19 -12.70 1.60
C LYS A 225 -17.57 -12.06 1.73
N ALA A 226 -17.73 -11.08 2.62
CA ALA A 226 -18.97 -10.34 2.78
C ALA A 226 -19.29 -9.52 1.53
N ILE A 227 -18.31 -8.83 0.93
CA ILE A 227 -18.47 -8.10 -0.34
C ILE A 227 -18.79 -9.06 -1.49
N TYR A 228 -18.16 -10.24 -1.50
CA TYR A 228 -18.45 -11.28 -2.49
C TYR A 228 -19.89 -11.81 -2.38
N ALA A 229 -20.38 -12.04 -1.17
CA ALA A 229 -21.72 -12.57 -0.93
C ALA A 229 -22.83 -11.51 -1.01
N TYR A 230 -22.54 -10.29 -0.56
CA TYR A 230 -23.45 -9.16 -0.45
C TYR A 230 -22.84 -7.94 -1.17
N PRO A 231 -23.09 -7.81 -2.49
CA PRO A 231 -22.55 -6.69 -3.24
C PRO A 231 -23.06 -5.35 -2.70
N PRO A 232 -22.20 -4.32 -2.61
CA PRO A 232 -22.63 -2.99 -2.21
C PRO A 232 -23.65 -2.41 -3.20
N VAL A 233 -24.53 -1.55 -2.69
CA VAL A 233 -25.64 -0.96 -3.45
C VAL A 233 -25.12 -0.28 -4.73
N GLY A 234 -25.65 -0.67 -5.89
CA GLY A 234 -25.28 -0.11 -7.19
C GLY A 234 -24.11 -0.79 -7.90
N VAL A 235 -23.49 -1.83 -7.32
CA VAL A 235 -22.42 -2.60 -7.97
C VAL A 235 -22.97 -3.90 -8.57
N PRO A 236 -22.74 -4.18 -9.87
CA PRO A 236 -23.11 -5.46 -10.48
C PRO A 236 -22.45 -6.64 -9.75
N ARG A 237 -23.18 -7.74 -9.61
CA ARG A 237 -22.70 -8.92 -8.88
C ARG A 237 -21.37 -9.45 -9.40
N GLU A 238 -21.21 -9.52 -10.72
CA GLU A 238 -19.95 -9.97 -11.34
C GLU A 238 -18.75 -9.10 -10.95
N ALA A 239 -18.93 -7.77 -10.93
CA ALA A 239 -17.88 -6.85 -10.52
C ALA A 239 -17.55 -6.98 -9.02
N ALA A 240 -18.55 -7.20 -8.17
CA ALA A 240 -18.36 -7.44 -6.74
C ALA A 240 -17.67 -8.78 -6.46
N GLU A 241 -17.97 -9.83 -7.23
CA GLU A 241 -17.31 -11.14 -7.13
C GLU A 241 -15.82 -11.02 -7.51
N GLN A 242 -15.51 -10.37 -8.64
CA GLN A 242 -14.14 -10.11 -9.07
C GLN A 242 -13.38 -9.24 -8.07
N GLY A 243 -14.01 -8.16 -7.57
CA GLY A 243 -13.43 -7.28 -6.57
C GLY A 243 -13.18 -7.97 -5.23
N GLY A 244 -14.16 -8.74 -4.74
CA GLY A 244 -14.04 -9.51 -3.50
C GLY A 244 -12.95 -10.57 -3.57
N MET A 245 -12.81 -11.27 -4.71
CA MET A 245 -11.69 -12.19 -4.95
C MET A 245 -10.35 -11.46 -4.96
N LEU A 246 -10.24 -10.33 -5.67
CA LEU A 246 -9.02 -9.54 -5.72
C LEU A 246 -8.61 -9.07 -4.32
N MET A 247 -9.57 -8.57 -3.54
CA MET A 247 -9.35 -8.13 -2.17
C MET A 247 -8.89 -9.29 -1.29
N TYR A 248 -9.53 -10.46 -1.40
CA TYR A 248 -9.19 -11.66 -0.62
C TYR A 248 -7.77 -12.15 -0.92
N TYR A 249 -7.44 -12.39 -2.19
CA TYR A 249 -6.13 -12.93 -2.58
C TYR A 249 -5.02 -11.89 -2.50
N GLY A 250 -5.28 -10.67 -3.00
CA GLY A 250 -4.32 -9.58 -3.01
C GLY A 250 -3.99 -9.09 -1.60
N GLY A 251 -5.01 -8.85 -0.78
CA GLY A 251 -4.80 -8.46 0.62
C GLY A 251 -4.16 -9.56 1.44
N GLY A 252 -4.58 -10.82 1.25
CA GLY A 252 -3.95 -11.97 1.91
C GLY A 252 -2.45 -12.09 1.58
N ALA A 253 -2.05 -11.87 0.32
CA ALA A 253 -0.64 -11.85 -0.05
C ALA A 253 0.16 -10.76 0.68
N VAL A 254 -0.40 -9.55 0.79
CA VAL A 254 0.24 -8.44 1.50
C VAL A 254 0.31 -8.69 3.02
N GLU A 255 -0.73 -9.27 3.60
CA GLU A 255 -0.76 -9.67 5.01
C GLU A 255 0.26 -10.76 5.33
N LEU A 256 0.45 -11.72 4.43
CA LEU A 256 1.49 -12.74 4.55
C LEU A 256 2.89 -12.12 4.53
N VAL A 257 3.14 -11.13 3.66
CA VAL A 257 4.41 -10.38 3.66
C VAL A 257 4.62 -9.67 4.99
N LEU A 258 3.58 -9.04 5.54
CA LEU A 258 3.64 -8.36 6.83
C LEU A 258 3.90 -9.34 7.99
N MET A 259 3.26 -10.52 7.95
CA MET A 259 3.45 -11.59 8.93
C MET A 259 4.86 -12.16 8.86
N PHE A 260 5.37 -12.40 7.65
CA PHE A 260 6.75 -12.83 7.44
C PHE A 260 7.74 -11.79 7.98
N ALA A 261 7.53 -10.51 7.69
CA ALA A 261 8.38 -9.42 8.20
C ALA A 261 8.37 -9.34 9.74
N LEU A 262 7.18 -9.51 10.35
CA LEU A 262 7.02 -9.58 11.81
C LEU A 262 7.82 -10.75 12.42
N CYS A 263 7.70 -11.94 11.85
CA CYS A 263 8.44 -13.14 12.28
C CYS A 263 9.96 -12.99 12.09
N ALA A 264 10.40 -12.46 10.94
CA ALA A 264 11.81 -12.21 10.65
C ALA A 264 12.43 -11.19 11.62
N HIS A 265 11.69 -10.13 11.98
CA HIS A 265 12.10 -9.17 13.00
C HIS A 265 12.24 -9.82 14.38
N TRP A 266 11.31 -10.69 14.75
CA TRP A 266 11.38 -11.42 16.01
C TRP A 266 12.58 -12.38 16.05
N PHE A 267 12.79 -13.18 15.00
CA PHE A 267 13.90 -14.13 14.92
C PHE A 267 15.26 -13.44 15.06
N LYS A 268 15.45 -12.29 14.40
CA LYS A 268 16.67 -11.47 14.54
C LYS A 268 16.85 -10.90 15.95
N SER A 269 15.76 -10.64 16.67
CA SER A 269 15.83 -10.10 18.04
C SER A 269 16.17 -11.17 19.09
N VAL A 270 15.84 -12.43 18.82
CA VAL A 270 16.09 -13.58 19.71
C VAL A 270 17.41 -14.28 19.37
N SER A 271 17.91 -14.14 18.13
CA SER A 271 19.18 -14.71 17.70
C SER A 271 20.36 -14.13 18.52
N PRO A 272 21.20 -14.96 19.14
CA PRO A 272 22.38 -14.49 19.88
C PRO A 272 23.29 -13.67 18.97
N SER A 273 23.61 -12.45 19.38
CA SER A 273 24.59 -11.62 18.67
C SER A 273 25.93 -12.37 18.56
N PRO A 274 26.63 -12.33 17.40
CA PRO A 274 27.98 -12.90 17.27
C PRO A 274 28.97 -12.39 18.33
N ARG A 275 28.67 -11.24 18.95
CA ARG A 275 29.45 -10.66 20.06
C ARG A 275 29.30 -11.43 21.37
N SER A 276 28.16 -12.08 21.61
CA SER A 276 27.92 -12.94 22.78
C SER A 276 28.74 -14.24 22.69
N LYS A 277 28.90 -14.81 21.49
CA LYS A 277 29.78 -15.98 21.26
C LYS A 277 31.24 -15.68 21.56
N LYS A 278 31.73 -14.47 21.26
CA LYS A 278 33.11 -14.04 21.59
C LYS A 278 33.35 -13.85 23.09
N VAL A 279 32.33 -13.50 23.87
CA VAL A 279 32.47 -13.36 25.34
C VAL A 279 32.52 -14.74 25.99
N LEU A 280 31.65 -15.68 25.56
CA LEU A 280 31.63 -17.05 26.07
C LEU A 280 32.92 -17.83 25.74
N HIS A 281 33.49 -17.63 24.55
CA HIS A 281 34.77 -18.24 24.19
C HIS A 281 35.98 -17.63 24.94
N ARG A 282 35.85 -16.40 25.47
CA ARG A 282 36.93 -15.70 26.19
C ARG A 282 36.86 -15.91 27.71
N SER A 283 35.74 -16.38 28.24
CA SER A 283 35.53 -16.62 29.67
C SER A 283 35.82 -18.04 30.14
N GLY A 284 36.27 -18.96 29.27
CA GLY A 284 36.78 -20.28 29.68
C GLY A 284 35.79 -21.16 30.46
N ILE A 285 34.49 -20.98 30.26
CA ILE A 285 33.47 -21.87 30.83
C ILE A 285 33.08 -22.84 29.72
N SER A 286 33.85 -23.93 29.61
CA SER A 286 33.45 -25.16 28.92
C SER A 286 32.60 -26.00 29.85
#